data_AF-A0A3C0WIS8-F1
#
_entry.id   AF-A0A3C0WIS8-F1
#
_cell.length_a   1.000
_cell.length_b   1.000
_cell.length_c   1.000
_cell.angle_alpha   90.00
_cell.angle_beta   90.00
_cell.angle_gamma   90.00
#
_symmetry.space_group_name_H-M   'P 1'
#
loop_
_entity.id
_entity.type
_entity.pdbx_description
1 polymer ?
#
loop_
_entity_poly.entity_id
_entity_poly.type
_entity_poly.pdbx_seq_one_letter_code
_entity_poly.pdbx_strand_id
1 'polypeptide(L)'
;MNDPAHYAKEGKSFRPGMNLEEHQELIGENSAPEKVQRYQDMYWNDGTVRIGGRELQGLVMSKCYTVGEATCISCHSMHNYVSADNQLAPEFNGNKACLQCHQEYAQVEALTAHTHHKSTSSGSDCMNCHMPHTSYALMGALRSHRIDSPKFDSAMQSDKPNACNLCHLDKTLGWTVEKLAEWYNHEPSEIPEPFNEVAASIVWLLQGDAAQRTILAWHMGWTETFKTSRTGWRLPLLVQLLNDEYSATRFVSAYAISQLDIIGSILDDSKYHFIAPATNRRGSQQFIVNQWQEKLSRQIKPNPQLLINEDGTIRTDVLQLLLQNQNKRRMIMSE
;
A
#
# COMPACT_ATOMS: atom_id res chain seq x y z
N MET A 1 -6.83 32.01 -9.91
CA MET A 1 -6.15 32.11 -8.60
C MET A 1 -4.63 31.85 -8.65
N ASN A 2 -4.02 31.62 -9.82
CA ASN A 2 -2.56 31.54 -9.99
C ASN A 2 -2.02 32.72 -10.82
N ASP A 3 -2.42 33.95 -10.50
CA ASP A 3 -1.78 35.15 -11.05
C ASP A 3 -0.63 35.55 -10.11
N PRO A 4 0.65 35.43 -10.54
CA PRO A 4 1.79 35.82 -9.73
C PRO A 4 1.74 37.28 -9.26
N ALA A 5 1.15 38.18 -10.06
CA ALA A 5 1.02 39.59 -9.71
C ALA A 5 0.00 39.80 -8.58
N HIS A 6 -1.14 39.10 -8.63
CA HIS A 6 -2.11 39.10 -7.54
C HIS A 6 -1.52 38.49 -6.26
N TYR A 7 -0.83 37.34 -6.36
CA TYR A 7 -0.18 36.71 -5.20
C TYR A 7 0.87 37.62 -4.55
N ALA A 8 1.70 38.29 -5.35
CA ALA A 8 2.73 39.20 -4.85
C ALA A 8 2.13 40.41 -4.12
N LYS A 9 0.91 40.82 -4.47
CA LYS A 9 0.23 41.99 -3.90
C LYS A 9 -0.66 41.65 -2.71
N GLU A 10 -1.44 40.57 -2.79
CA GLU A 10 -2.52 40.24 -1.84
C GLU A 10 -2.25 38.94 -1.05
N GLY A 11 -1.21 38.19 -1.43
CA GLY A 11 -0.86 36.88 -0.84
C GLY A 11 -1.78 35.74 -1.31
N LYS A 12 -1.80 34.62 -0.56
CA LYS A 12 -2.81 33.57 -0.77
C LYS A 12 -4.19 34.12 -0.43
N SER A 13 -5.24 33.74 -1.17
CA SER A 13 -6.62 34.15 -0.88
C SER A 13 -7.16 33.51 0.41
N PHE A 14 -6.69 32.31 0.73
CA PHE A 14 -7.07 31.58 1.94
C PHE A 14 -6.52 32.22 3.22
N ARG A 15 -7.33 32.24 4.29
CA ARG A 15 -6.93 32.54 5.67
C ARG A 15 -7.39 31.42 6.60
N PRO A 16 -6.68 31.13 7.71
CA PRO A 16 -7.14 30.15 8.69
C PRO A 16 -8.58 30.43 9.14
N GLY A 17 -9.43 29.40 9.12
CA GLY A 17 -10.85 29.48 9.43
C GLY A 17 -11.78 29.68 8.22
N MET A 18 -11.23 29.94 7.02
CA MET A 18 -12.01 29.93 5.77
C MET A 18 -12.22 28.51 5.25
N ASN A 19 -13.21 28.31 4.38
CA ASN A 19 -13.39 27.05 3.69
C ASN A 19 -12.33 26.91 2.59
N LEU A 20 -11.41 25.95 2.74
CA LEU A 20 -10.29 25.78 1.81
C LEU A 20 -10.77 25.55 0.36
N GLU A 21 -11.91 24.88 0.18
CA GLU A 21 -12.47 24.53 -1.14
C GLU A 21 -12.97 25.76 -1.90
N GLU A 22 -13.37 26.82 -1.22
CA GLU A 22 -13.76 28.09 -1.84
C GLU A 22 -12.56 28.91 -2.33
N HIS A 23 -11.37 28.58 -1.84
CA HIS A 23 -10.14 29.32 -2.09
C HIS A 23 -9.08 28.53 -2.87
N GLN A 24 -9.24 27.22 -3.02
CA GLN A 24 -8.33 26.34 -3.74
C GLN A 24 -9.09 25.36 -4.62
N GLU A 25 -8.67 25.28 -5.88
CA GLU A 25 -9.16 24.27 -6.80
C GLU A 25 -8.47 22.93 -6.50
N LEU A 26 -9.27 21.95 -6.09
CA LEU A 26 -8.78 20.58 -5.91
C LEU A 26 -8.50 19.96 -7.28
N ILE A 27 -7.35 19.32 -7.42
CA ILE A 27 -7.00 18.58 -8.64
C ILE A 27 -7.76 17.27 -8.65
N GLY A 28 -8.48 16.99 -9.74
CA GLY A 28 -9.24 15.77 -9.95
C GLY A 28 -9.19 15.30 -11.40
N GLU A 29 -9.87 14.19 -11.70
CA GLU A 29 -9.92 13.59 -13.03
C GLU A 29 -10.44 14.54 -14.12
N ASN A 30 -11.32 15.48 -13.74
CA ASN A 30 -11.90 16.48 -14.63
C ASN A 30 -11.14 17.83 -14.66
N SER A 31 -9.95 17.91 -14.06
CA SER A 31 -9.14 19.13 -14.10
C SER A 31 -8.60 19.42 -15.51
N ALA A 32 -8.21 20.67 -15.77
CA ALA A 32 -7.64 21.08 -17.06
C ALA A 32 -6.45 20.20 -17.50
N PRO A 33 -6.24 19.97 -18.82
CA PRO A 33 -5.25 19.01 -19.34
C PRO A 33 -3.83 19.18 -18.78
N GLU A 34 -3.39 20.42 -18.56
CA GLU A 34 -2.09 20.73 -17.95
C GLU A 34 -1.96 20.27 -16.49
N LYS A 35 -3.09 20.05 -15.79
CA LYS A 35 -3.16 19.49 -14.44
C LYS A 35 -3.37 17.98 -14.43
N VAL A 36 -3.89 17.40 -15.50
CA VAL A 36 -4.11 15.95 -15.65
C VAL A 36 -2.80 15.17 -15.59
N GLN A 37 -1.71 15.70 -16.14
CA GLN A 37 -0.40 15.03 -16.06
C GLN A 37 0.13 14.97 -14.60
N ARG A 38 -0.04 16.05 -13.83
CA ARG A 38 0.25 16.04 -12.37
C ARG A 38 -0.69 15.11 -11.61
N TYR A 39 -1.96 15.06 -12.00
CA TYR A 39 -2.94 14.15 -11.41
C TYR A 39 -2.52 12.69 -11.58
N GLN A 40 -2.11 12.30 -12.78
CA GLN A 40 -1.64 10.94 -13.04
C GLN A 40 -0.50 10.58 -12.06
N ASP A 41 0.50 11.44 -11.85
CA ASP A 41 1.64 11.08 -10.98
C ASP A 41 1.29 11.03 -9.47
N MET A 42 0.31 11.82 -9.04
CA MET A 42 -0.04 12.01 -7.63
C MET A 42 -1.19 11.12 -7.13
N TYR A 43 -2.01 10.59 -8.05
CA TYR A 43 -3.19 9.79 -7.74
C TYR A 43 -3.16 8.45 -8.47
N TRP A 44 -3.83 7.46 -7.88
CA TRP A 44 -4.21 6.23 -8.58
C TRP A 44 -5.29 6.54 -9.62
N ASN A 45 -5.50 5.64 -10.57
CA ASN A 45 -6.48 5.84 -11.64
C ASN A 45 -7.92 6.08 -11.14
N ASP A 46 -8.25 5.69 -9.90
CA ASP A 46 -9.56 5.92 -9.27
C ASP A 46 -9.65 7.23 -8.45
N GLY A 47 -8.62 8.06 -8.55
CA GLY A 47 -8.48 9.32 -7.82
C GLY A 47 -8.11 9.17 -6.36
N THR A 48 -7.84 7.96 -5.88
CA THR A 48 -7.23 7.77 -4.55
C THR A 48 -5.84 8.38 -4.53
N VAL A 49 -5.45 9.00 -3.42
CA VAL A 49 -4.10 9.53 -3.23
C VAL A 49 -3.08 8.41 -3.42
N ARG A 50 -2.08 8.65 -4.26
CA ARG A 50 -0.96 7.73 -4.50
C ARG A 50 0.31 8.21 -3.82
N ILE A 51 0.53 9.53 -3.80
CA ILE A 51 1.66 10.17 -3.12
C ILE A 51 1.12 11.04 -1.98
N GLY A 52 1.58 10.78 -0.75
CA GLY A 52 1.09 11.45 0.45
C GLY A 52 1.25 12.98 0.43
N GLY A 53 0.56 13.64 1.35
CA GLY A 53 0.48 15.12 1.43
C GLY A 53 -0.75 15.72 0.74
N ARG A 54 -1.68 14.89 0.29
CA ARG A 54 -2.93 15.26 -0.42
C ARG A 54 -4.16 14.53 0.15
N GLU A 55 -4.10 14.20 1.44
CA GLU A 55 -5.12 13.35 2.07
C GLU A 55 -6.50 14.01 2.14
N LEU A 56 -6.56 15.35 2.13
CA LEU A 56 -7.83 16.06 2.03
C LEU A 56 -8.60 15.67 0.76
N GLN A 57 -7.92 15.53 -0.39
CA GLN A 57 -8.56 15.13 -1.64
C GLN A 57 -9.18 13.73 -1.55
N GLY A 58 -8.53 12.80 -0.84
CA GLY A 58 -9.14 11.51 -0.53
C GLY A 58 -10.38 11.65 0.35
N LEU A 59 -10.28 12.45 1.42
CA LEU A 59 -11.35 12.62 2.40
C LEU A 59 -12.60 13.22 1.77
N VAL A 60 -12.48 14.29 0.98
CA VAL A 60 -13.64 14.98 0.37
C VAL A 60 -14.40 14.12 -0.63
N MET A 61 -13.77 13.06 -1.15
CA MET A 61 -14.40 12.10 -2.04
C MET A 61 -15.06 10.92 -1.30
N SER A 62 -14.95 10.86 0.04
CA SER A 62 -15.56 9.81 0.86
C SER A 62 -17.02 10.13 1.21
N LYS A 63 -17.79 9.08 1.53
CA LYS A 63 -19.14 9.27 2.10
C LYS A 63 -19.10 9.84 3.51
N CYS A 64 -18.01 9.62 4.25
CA CYS A 64 -17.80 10.23 5.55
C CYS A 64 -17.81 11.76 5.44
N TYR A 65 -17.22 12.34 4.39
CA TYR A 65 -17.25 13.78 4.14
C TYR A 65 -18.56 14.24 3.51
N THR A 66 -18.94 13.63 2.38
CA THR A 66 -20.07 14.09 1.55
C THR A 66 -21.44 13.84 2.15
N VAL A 67 -21.56 12.92 3.11
CA VAL A 67 -22.81 12.57 3.79
C VAL A 67 -22.69 12.73 5.31
N GLY A 68 -21.55 12.33 5.88
CA GLY A 68 -21.33 12.33 7.33
C GLY A 68 -20.71 13.61 7.90
N GLU A 69 -20.43 14.62 7.06
CA GLU A 69 -19.81 15.90 7.46
C GLU A 69 -18.45 15.76 8.18
N ALA A 70 -17.77 14.61 8.01
CA ALA A 70 -16.50 14.34 8.65
C ALA A 70 -15.42 15.30 8.17
N THR A 71 -14.60 15.79 9.10
CA THR A 71 -13.43 16.65 8.81
C THR A 71 -12.17 15.99 9.37
N CYS A 72 -11.01 16.61 9.16
CA CYS A 72 -9.75 16.12 9.73
C CYS A 72 -9.85 15.92 11.26
N ILE A 73 -10.47 16.88 11.96
CA ILE A 73 -10.59 16.87 13.42
C ILE A 73 -11.73 15.96 13.94
N SER A 74 -12.47 15.29 13.06
CA SER A 74 -13.38 14.21 13.45
C SER A 74 -12.63 12.96 13.91
N CYS A 75 -11.37 12.80 13.49
CA CYS A 75 -10.51 11.67 13.85
C CYS A 75 -9.17 12.11 14.48
N HIS A 76 -8.64 13.25 14.07
CA HIS A 76 -7.38 13.78 14.56
C HIS A 76 -7.58 14.78 15.69
N SER A 77 -6.57 14.91 16.54
CA SER A 77 -6.53 15.97 17.54
C SER A 77 -5.27 16.82 17.39
N MET A 78 -5.45 18.15 17.42
CA MET A 78 -4.33 19.10 17.44
C MET A 78 -3.71 19.21 18.85
N HIS A 79 -4.47 18.85 19.89
CA HIS A 79 -4.03 18.85 21.28
C HIS A 79 -4.39 17.51 21.93
N ASN A 80 -3.48 16.89 22.67
CA ASN A 80 -3.72 15.59 23.33
C ASN A 80 -3.93 14.42 22.34
N TYR A 81 -3.11 14.32 21.30
CA TYR A 81 -3.06 13.16 20.40
C TYR A 81 -2.25 11.99 21.00
N VAL A 82 -2.47 10.78 20.48
CA VAL A 82 -1.79 9.56 20.94
C VAL A 82 -0.31 9.53 20.52
N SER A 83 0.00 9.89 19.27
CA SER A 83 1.36 9.98 18.72
C SER A 83 1.48 11.16 17.77
N ALA A 84 2.66 11.79 17.72
CA ALA A 84 2.95 12.86 16.77
C ALA A 84 2.94 12.37 15.31
N ASP A 85 3.18 11.07 15.07
CA ASP A 85 3.30 10.51 13.72
C ASP A 85 2.00 10.57 12.93
N ASN A 86 0.86 10.41 13.61
CA ASN A 86 -0.47 10.40 12.98
C ASN A 86 -1.47 11.36 13.63
N GLN A 87 -1.16 11.94 14.80
CA GLN A 87 -2.00 12.89 15.52
C GLN A 87 -3.44 12.41 15.76
N LEU A 88 -3.66 11.09 15.87
CA LEU A 88 -4.99 10.55 16.16
C LEU A 88 -5.44 10.98 17.56
N ALA A 89 -6.73 11.30 17.68
CA ALA A 89 -7.34 11.56 18.98
C ALA A 89 -7.26 10.31 19.88
N PRO A 90 -7.34 10.47 21.21
CA PRO A 90 -7.36 9.36 22.13
C PRO A 90 -8.42 8.34 21.75
N GLU A 91 -8.08 7.05 21.86
CA GLU A 91 -8.96 5.92 21.52
C GLU A 91 -9.33 5.76 20.03
N PHE A 92 -8.92 6.68 19.14
CA PHE A 92 -9.24 6.61 17.71
C PHE A 92 -8.19 5.87 16.88
N ASN A 93 -7.17 5.31 17.53
CA ASN A 93 -6.29 4.32 16.93
C ASN A 93 -6.97 2.93 16.92
N GLY A 94 -8.04 2.79 16.14
CA GLY A 94 -8.84 1.57 15.96
C GLY A 94 -10.31 1.88 15.62
N ASN A 95 -11.17 0.85 15.70
CA ASN A 95 -12.57 0.91 15.25
C ASN A 95 -13.41 2.01 15.90
N LYS A 96 -13.05 2.48 17.10
CA LYS A 96 -13.80 3.54 17.80
C LYS A 96 -13.95 4.81 16.96
N ALA A 97 -12.97 5.15 16.12
CA ALA A 97 -13.07 6.29 15.21
C ALA A 97 -14.25 6.14 14.23
N CYS A 98 -14.52 4.91 13.76
CA CYS A 98 -15.58 4.59 12.81
C CYS A 98 -16.94 4.40 13.50
N LEU A 99 -16.93 3.77 14.69
CA LEU A 99 -18.13 3.44 15.47
C LEU A 99 -18.85 4.67 16.05
N GLN A 100 -18.28 5.87 15.93
CA GLN A 100 -18.97 7.13 16.22
C GLN A 100 -20.28 7.25 15.43
N CYS A 101 -20.22 6.86 14.15
CA CYS A 101 -21.36 6.90 13.23
C CYS A 101 -21.89 5.49 12.90
N HIS A 102 -21.02 4.47 12.88
CA HIS A 102 -21.37 3.11 12.47
C HIS A 102 -21.64 2.17 13.65
N GLN A 103 -22.59 2.54 14.50
CA GLN A 103 -22.88 1.82 15.75
C GLN A 103 -23.42 0.40 15.52
N GLU A 104 -23.97 0.12 14.33
CA GLU A 104 -24.44 -1.20 13.93
C GLU A 104 -23.36 -2.28 13.97
N TYR A 105 -22.08 -1.90 13.87
CA TYR A 105 -20.93 -2.84 13.96
C TYR A 105 -20.24 -2.85 15.32
N ALA A 106 -20.81 -2.19 16.34
CA ALA A 106 -20.19 -2.14 17.68
C ALA A 106 -20.20 -3.51 18.40
N GLN A 107 -21.10 -4.41 18.02
CA GLN A 107 -21.18 -5.76 18.57
C GLN A 107 -20.24 -6.71 17.83
N VAL A 108 -19.62 -7.63 18.57
CA VAL A 108 -18.64 -8.59 18.04
C VAL A 108 -19.24 -9.45 16.92
N GLU A 109 -20.49 -9.87 17.07
CA GLU A 109 -21.20 -10.70 16.10
C GLU A 109 -21.41 -9.93 14.79
N ALA A 110 -21.87 -8.68 14.87
CA ALA A 110 -22.05 -7.82 13.70
C ALA A 110 -20.72 -7.48 13.01
N LEU A 111 -19.67 -7.18 13.80
CA LEU A 111 -18.33 -6.92 13.29
C LEU A 111 -17.77 -8.11 12.53
N THR A 112 -17.77 -9.29 13.15
CA THR A 112 -17.20 -10.50 12.54
C THR A 112 -18.03 -11.01 11.37
N ALA A 113 -19.35 -10.82 11.38
CA ALA A 113 -20.20 -11.08 10.22
C ALA A 113 -19.91 -10.12 9.06
N HIS A 114 -19.60 -8.86 9.36
CA HIS A 114 -19.27 -7.86 8.33
C HIS A 114 -17.87 -8.06 7.75
N THR A 115 -16.87 -8.28 8.60
CA THR A 115 -15.46 -8.34 8.18
C THR A 115 -15.05 -9.72 7.71
N HIS A 116 -15.80 -10.77 8.06
CA HIS A 116 -15.43 -12.18 7.87
C HIS A 116 -14.09 -12.57 8.53
N HIS A 117 -13.64 -11.78 9.50
CA HIS A 117 -12.43 -12.00 10.26
C HIS A 117 -12.75 -12.27 11.74
N LYS A 118 -11.81 -12.88 12.46
CA LYS A 118 -11.93 -12.97 13.93
C LYS A 118 -11.90 -11.57 14.53
N SER A 119 -12.71 -11.31 15.55
CA SER A 119 -12.81 -9.99 16.20
C SER A 119 -11.48 -9.48 16.78
N THR A 120 -10.60 -10.40 17.19
CA THR A 120 -9.28 -10.08 17.73
C THR A 120 -8.17 -9.96 16.68
N SER A 121 -8.47 -10.20 15.41
CA SER A 121 -7.51 -10.08 14.31
C SER A 121 -7.52 -8.68 13.71
N SER A 122 -6.39 -8.26 13.13
CA SER A 122 -6.27 -6.98 12.42
C SER A 122 -7.19 -6.87 11.19
N GLY A 123 -7.70 -7.98 10.65
CA GLY A 123 -8.73 -7.96 9.62
C GLY A 123 -10.10 -7.48 10.10
N SER A 124 -10.31 -7.39 11.43
CA SER A 124 -11.50 -6.75 12.02
C SER A 124 -11.28 -5.27 12.37
N ASP A 125 -10.13 -4.68 12.01
CA ASP A 125 -9.92 -3.23 12.11
C ASP A 125 -10.50 -2.54 10.86
N CYS A 126 -11.49 -1.66 11.06
CA CYS A 126 -12.19 -0.93 10.00
C CYS A 126 -11.20 -0.24 9.06
N MET A 127 -10.14 0.37 9.61
CA MET A 127 -9.18 1.13 8.81
C MET A 127 -8.33 0.22 7.90
N ASN A 128 -8.14 -1.06 8.22
CA ASN A 128 -7.33 -1.93 7.38
C ASN A 128 -8.00 -2.27 6.05
N CYS A 129 -9.33 -2.22 5.99
CA CYS A 129 -10.10 -2.42 4.76
C CYS A 129 -10.54 -1.11 4.11
N HIS A 130 -11.03 -0.16 4.92
CA HIS A 130 -11.62 1.09 4.42
C HIS A 130 -10.63 2.26 4.30
N MET A 131 -9.44 2.13 4.89
CA MET A 131 -8.34 3.11 4.82
C MET A 131 -7.00 2.39 4.63
N PRO A 132 -6.87 1.53 3.60
CA PRO A 132 -5.71 0.67 3.45
C PRO A 132 -4.44 1.48 3.22
N HIS A 133 -3.29 0.91 3.55
CA HIS A 133 -2.00 1.57 3.34
C HIS A 133 -1.59 1.52 1.85
N THR A 134 -2.18 2.40 1.04
CA THR A 134 -2.02 2.47 -0.43
C THR A 134 -1.32 3.74 -0.90
N SER A 135 -1.02 4.69 -0.01
CA SER A 135 -0.34 5.94 -0.38
C SER A 135 1.15 5.83 -0.04
N TYR A 136 2.04 6.20 -0.95
CA TYR A 136 3.47 6.25 -0.67
C TYR A 136 3.88 7.65 -0.17
N ALA A 137 4.54 7.72 1.00
CA ALA A 137 5.25 8.90 1.48
C ALA A 137 6.19 8.53 2.63
N LEU A 138 7.16 9.40 2.93
CA LEU A 138 8.09 9.25 4.06
C LEU A 138 8.77 7.87 4.12
N MET A 139 9.10 7.30 2.96
CA MET A 139 9.67 5.94 2.82
C MET A 139 8.79 4.85 3.46
N GLY A 140 7.47 4.98 3.37
CA GLY A 140 6.53 3.99 3.85
C GLY A 140 5.21 3.98 3.09
N ALA A 141 4.29 3.14 3.55
CA ALA A 141 2.91 3.13 3.10
C ALA A 141 2.04 3.81 4.15
N LEU A 142 1.28 4.82 3.74
CA LEU A 142 0.33 5.57 4.55
C LEU A 142 -1.10 5.12 4.27
N ARG A 143 -1.96 5.22 5.28
CA ARG A 143 -3.40 4.99 5.15
C ARG A 143 -3.99 5.97 4.15
N SER A 144 -4.78 5.43 3.21
CA SER A 144 -5.61 6.25 2.34
C SER A 144 -6.69 6.96 3.15
N HIS A 145 -6.87 8.26 2.89
CA HIS A 145 -8.05 8.99 3.36
C HIS A 145 -9.21 8.97 2.36
N ARG A 146 -9.08 8.24 1.24
CA ARG A 146 -10.24 7.85 0.43
C ARG A 146 -10.98 6.75 1.17
N ILE A 147 -11.82 7.12 2.13
CA ILE A 147 -12.58 6.19 2.96
C ILE A 147 -13.72 5.59 2.12
N ASP A 148 -13.54 4.37 1.64
CA ASP A 148 -14.50 3.66 0.79
C ASP A 148 -14.59 2.17 1.11
N SER A 149 -15.57 1.48 0.52
CA SER A 149 -15.72 0.03 0.68
C SER A 149 -14.83 -0.72 -0.32
N PRO A 150 -14.12 -1.79 0.11
CA PRO A 150 -13.40 -2.65 -0.82
C PRO A 150 -14.32 -3.12 -1.94
N LYS A 151 -13.87 -2.92 -3.17
CA LYS A 151 -14.52 -3.40 -4.39
C LYS A 151 -13.44 -3.94 -5.30
N PHE A 152 -13.82 -4.62 -6.39
CA PHE A 152 -12.92 -4.93 -7.49
C PHE A 152 -13.37 -4.23 -8.76
N ASP A 153 -12.43 -3.63 -9.48
CA ASP A 153 -12.62 -3.06 -10.81
C ASP A 153 -11.35 -3.39 -11.61
N SER A 154 -11.49 -4.24 -12.63
CA SER A 154 -10.37 -4.76 -13.40
C SER A 154 -9.57 -3.67 -14.11
N ALA A 155 -10.20 -2.55 -14.49
CA ALA A 155 -9.54 -1.44 -15.16
C ALA A 155 -8.72 -0.56 -14.18
N MET A 156 -9.11 -0.53 -12.89
CA MET A 156 -8.52 0.36 -11.89
C MET A 156 -7.56 -0.35 -10.93
N GLN A 157 -7.77 -1.64 -10.67
CA GLN A 157 -7.13 -2.34 -9.55
C GLN A 157 -5.90 -3.17 -9.92
N SER A 158 -5.59 -3.31 -11.20
CA SER A 158 -4.23 -3.69 -11.59
C SER A 158 -3.21 -2.60 -11.22
N ASP A 159 -3.66 -1.34 -11.08
CA ASP A 159 -2.82 -0.18 -10.73
C ASP A 159 -2.76 0.08 -9.21
N LYS A 160 -3.89 0.23 -8.52
CA LYS A 160 -3.91 0.42 -7.05
C LYS A 160 -3.97 -0.93 -6.30
N PRO A 161 -3.02 -1.24 -5.40
CA PRO A 161 -3.14 -2.41 -4.54
C PRO A 161 -4.42 -2.39 -3.68
N ASN A 162 -5.21 -3.47 -3.71
CA ASN A 162 -6.44 -3.57 -2.92
C ASN A 162 -6.17 -4.00 -1.47
N ALA A 163 -7.08 -3.65 -0.57
CA ALA A 163 -6.94 -3.89 0.87
C ALA A 163 -6.74 -5.38 1.23
N CYS A 164 -7.40 -6.30 0.50
CA CYS A 164 -7.33 -7.74 0.77
C CYS A 164 -5.92 -8.27 0.51
N ASN A 165 -5.35 -8.00 -0.67
CA ASN A 165 -4.03 -8.49 -1.06
C ASN A 165 -2.86 -7.74 -0.39
N LEU A 166 -3.11 -6.62 0.29
CA LEU A 166 -2.12 -5.97 1.17
C LEU A 166 -1.92 -6.72 2.49
N CYS A 167 -2.91 -7.51 2.93
CA CYS A 167 -2.79 -8.43 4.05
C CYS A 167 -2.53 -9.87 3.60
N HIS A 168 -3.31 -10.36 2.63
CA HIS A 168 -3.20 -11.69 2.04
C HIS A 168 -2.21 -11.69 0.88
N LEU A 169 -0.95 -11.44 1.24
CA LEU A 169 0.15 -11.29 0.28
C LEU A 169 0.39 -12.56 -0.54
N ASP A 170 -0.10 -13.72 -0.11
CA ASP A 170 0.02 -15.01 -0.78
C ASP A 170 -1.13 -15.36 -1.72
N LYS A 171 -2.04 -14.41 -1.99
CA LYS A 171 -3.24 -14.62 -2.81
C LYS A 171 -3.21 -13.82 -4.11
N THR A 172 -3.87 -14.37 -5.13
CA THR A 172 -4.06 -13.76 -6.45
C THR A 172 -5.17 -12.69 -6.40
N LEU A 173 -5.34 -11.91 -7.47
CA LEU A 173 -6.51 -11.03 -7.60
C LEU A 173 -7.80 -11.83 -7.79
N GLY A 174 -7.72 -12.98 -8.47
CA GLY A 174 -8.86 -13.90 -8.64
C GLY A 174 -9.43 -14.35 -7.30
N TRP A 175 -8.58 -14.71 -6.33
CA TRP A 175 -9.01 -15.02 -4.97
C TRP A 175 -9.77 -13.87 -4.30
N THR A 176 -9.31 -12.63 -4.49
CA THR A 176 -9.99 -11.45 -3.93
C THR A 176 -11.36 -11.24 -4.56
N VAL A 177 -11.47 -11.38 -5.88
CA VAL A 177 -12.75 -11.26 -6.59
C VAL A 177 -13.74 -12.34 -6.14
N GLU A 178 -13.29 -13.59 -6.02
CA GLU A 178 -14.12 -14.68 -5.49
C GLU A 178 -14.64 -14.36 -4.09
N LYS A 179 -13.81 -13.83 -3.20
CA LYS A 179 -14.22 -13.47 -1.83
C LYS A 179 -15.14 -12.28 -1.77
N LEU A 180 -14.93 -11.26 -2.60
CA LEU A 180 -15.86 -10.12 -2.69
C LEU A 180 -17.23 -10.56 -3.24
N ALA A 181 -17.25 -11.49 -4.19
CA ALA A 181 -18.49 -12.06 -4.71
C ALA A 181 -19.22 -12.90 -3.63
N GLU A 182 -18.49 -13.78 -2.93
CA GLU A 182 -19.04 -14.65 -1.88
C GLU A 182 -19.59 -13.87 -0.68
N TRP A 183 -18.87 -12.84 -0.23
CA TRP A 183 -19.18 -12.15 1.03
C TRP A 183 -20.09 -10.95 0.86
N TYR A 184 -19.99 -10.25 -0.26
CA TYR A 184 -20.64 -8.95 -0.47
C TYR A 184 -21.48 -8.89 -1.74
N ASN A 185 -21.66 -10.02 -2.46
CA ASN A 185 -22.42 -10.09 -3.71
C ASN A 185 -21.89 -9.15 -4.80
N HIS A 186 -20.57 -8.97 -4.89
CA HIS A 186 -19.97 -8.24 -6.01
C HIS A 186 -20.06 -9.05 -7.30
N GLU A 187 -20.24 -8.36 -8.42
CA GLU A 187 -20.25 -9.00 -9.74
C GLU A 187 -18.86 -9.56 -10.09
N PRO A 188 -18.76 -10.80 -10.59
CA PRO A 188 -17.51 -11.34 -11.08
C PRO A 188 -16.89 -10.45 -12.16
N SER A 189 -15.57 -10.30 -12.11
CA SER A 189 -14.81 -9.51 -13.08
C SER A 189 -13.67 -10.33 -13.66
N GLU A 190 -13.30 -10.04 -14.91
CA GLU A 190 -12.14 -10.66 -15.54
C GLU A 190 -10.85 -10.20 -14.84
N ILE A 191 -9.94 -11.16 -14.61
CA ILE A 191 -8.67 -10.91 -13.94
C ILE A 191 -7.57 -10.84 -15.02
N PRO A 192 -6.86 -9.71 -15.15
CA PRO A 192 -5.77 -9.62 -16.12
C PRO A 192 -4.60 -10.50 -15.70
N GLU A 193 -3.93 -11.12 -16.67
CA GLU A 193 -2.64 -11.76 -16.42
C GLU A 193 -1.56 -10.71 -16.08
N PRO A 194 -0.57 -11.03 -15.21
CA PRO A 194 -0.36 -12.32 -14.53
C PRO A 194 -1.08 -12.44 -13.17
N PHE A 195 -2.03 -11.55 -12.86
CA PHE A 195 -2.65 -11.48 -11.54
C PHE A 195 -3.62 -12.61 -11.20
N ASN A 196 -3.97 -13.44 -12.19
CA ASN A 196 -4.79 -14.62 -11.98
C ASN A 196 -3.94 -15.82 -11.51
N GLU A 197 -2.70 -15.93 -11.99
CA GLU A 197 -1.80 -17.05 -11.70
C GLU A 197 -0.79 -16.77 -10.60
N VAL A 198 -0.37 -15.51 -10.43
CA VAL A 198 0.65 -15.10 -9.46
C VAL A 198 0.00 -14.26 -8.37
N ALA A 199 0.45 -14.46 -7.12
CA ALA A 199 -0.03 -13.66 -6.00
C ALA A 199 0.14 -12.17 -6.31
N ALA A 200 -0.93 -11.38 -6.09
CA ALA A 200 -0.99 -10.01 -6.57
C ALA A 200 0.13 -9.14 -5.97
N SER A 201 0.50 -9.41 -4.72
CA SER A 201 1.61 -8.76 -4.04
C SER A 201 2.94 -8.93 -4.77
N ILE A 202 3.19 -10.10 -5.38
CA ILE A 202 4.42 -10.42 -6.09
C ILE A 202 4.46 -9.70 -7.44
N VAL A 203 3.32 -9.66 -8.14
CA VAL A 203 3.20 -8.92 -9.39
C VAL A 203 3.48 -7.44 -9.15
N TRP A 204 2.83 -6.82 -8.17
CA TRP A 204 3.10 -5.41 -7.82
C TRP A 204 4.53 -5.19 -7.30
N LEU A 205 5.11 -6.13 -6.54
CA LEU A 205 6.47 -6.02 -6.01
C LEU A 205 7.54 -6.04 -7.11
N LEU A 206 7.37 -6.87 -8.14
CA LEU A 206 8.42 -7.12 -9.14
C LEU A 206 8.17 -6.35 -10.45
N GLN A 207 6.92 -6.31 -10.88
CA GLN A 207 6.48 -5.71 -12.14
C GLN A 207 5.88 -4.30 -11.97
N GLY A 208 5.36 -3.97 -10.77
CA GLY A 208 4.75 -2.68 -10.51
C GLY A 208 5.72 -1.51 -10.62
N ASP A 209 5.20 -0.28 -10.61
CA ASP A 209 5.99 0.94 -10.54
C ASP A 209 6.60 1.15 -9.16
N ALA A 210 7.47 2.14 -9.01
CA ALA A 210 8.22 2.32 -7.76
C ALA A 210 7.34 2.59 -6.52
N ALA A 211 6.15 3.19 -6.66
CA ALA A 211 5.21 3.30 -5.54
C ALA A 211 4.69 1.93 -5.13
N GLN A 212 4.19 1.15 -6.11
CA GLN A 212 3.67 -0.19 -5.88
C GLN A 212 4.75 -1.08 -5.22
N ARG A 213 5.96 -1.12 -5.80
CA ARG A 213 7.07 -1.92 -5.25
C ARG A 213 7.42 -1.53 -3.82
N THR A 214 7.42 -0.24 -3.52
CA THR A 214 7.75 0.26 -2.18
C THR A 214 6.64 -0.04 -1.17
N ILE A 215 5.38 0.14 -1.55
CA ILE A 215 4.22 -0.20 -0.73
C ILE A 215 4.23 -1.71 -0.42
N LEU A 216 4.41 -2.56 -1.43
CA LEU A 216 4.42 -4.00 -1.22
C LEU A 216 5.63 -4.47 -0.42
N ALA A 217 6.81 -3.88 -0.61
CA ALA A 217 7.95 -4.13 0.25
C ALA A 217 7.64 -3.79 1.71
N TRP A 218 7.00 -2.63 1.96
CA TRP A 218 6.57 -2.23 3.31
C TRP A 218 5.58 -3.25 3.91
N HIS A 219 4.56 -3.67 3.16
CA HIS A 219 3.58 -4.66 3.63
C HIS A 219 4.21 -6.03 3.89
N MET A 220 5.21 -6.44 3.10
CA MET A 220 5.96 -7.66 3.38
C MET A 220 6.78 -7.63 4.67
N GLY A 221 7.07 -6.44 5.21
CA GLY A 221 7.67 -6.23 6.52
C GLY A 221 6.67 -5.87 7.63
N TRP A 222 5.40 -5.62 7.29
CA TRP A 222 4.38 -5.23 8.27
C TRP A 222 3.93 -6.44 9.09
N THR A 223 4.08 -6.36 10.40
CA THR A 223 3.90 -7.47 11.36
C THR A 223 2.51 -8.11 11.31
N GLU A 224 1.46 -7.35 11.00
CA GLU A 224 0.11 -7.90 10.88
C GLU A 224 -0.01 -8.90 9.73
N THR A 225 0.73 -8.71 8.65
CA THR A 225 0.74 -9.65 7.51
C THR A 225 1.45 -10.96 7.84
N PHE A 226 2.19 -11.06 8.95
CA PHE A 226 2.84 -12.31 9.35
C PHE A 226 1.82 -13.30 9.91
N LYS A 227 0.66 -12.80 10.36
CA LYS A 227 -0.45 -13.59 10.89
C LYS A 227 -1.38 -14.13 9.78
N THR A 228 -1.33 -13.53 8.59
CA THR A 228 -2.21 -13.87 7.47
C THR A 228 -1.59 -14.88 6.50
N SER A 229 -0.27 -14.84 6.34
CA SER A 229 0.47 -15.73 5.44
C SER A 229 1.84 -16.09 6.03
N ARG A 230 2.36 -17.28 5.68
CA ARG A 230 3.73 -17.68 6.03
C ARG A 230 4.73 -16.69 5.44
N THR A 231 5.91 -16.51 6.05
CA THR A 231 6.90 -15.51 5.62
C THR A 231 8.08 -16.07 4.83
N GLY A 232 8.31 -17.39 4.85
CA GLY A 232 9.49 -18.04 4.26
C GLY A 232 9.74 -17.80 2.76
N TRP A 233 8.70 -17.47 2.01
CA TRP A 233 8.76 -17.18 0.57
C TRP A 233 9.09 -15.71 0.24
N ARG A 234 9.05 -14.79 1.23
CA ARG A 234 9.20 -13.34 0.98
C ARG A 234 10.64 -12.94 0.65
N LEU A 235 11.62 -13.52 1.35
CA LEU A 235 13.03 -13.17 1.21
C LEU A 235 13.57 -13.23 -0.24
N PRO A 236 13.40 -14.33 -1.01
CA PRO A 236 13.94 -14.42 -2.37
C PRO A 236 13.32 -13.42 -3.36
N LEU A 237 12.17 -12.84 -3.01
CA LEU A 237 11.48 -11.83 -3.81
C LEU A 237 11.90 -10.41 -3.38
N LEU A 238 11.91 -10.13 -2.07
CA LEU A 238 12.35 -8.83 -1.53
C LEU A 238 13.81 -8.52 -1.87
N VAL A 239 14.67 -9.52 -1.91
CA VAL A 239 16.09 -9.34 -2.20
C VAL A 239 16.33 -8.76 -3.62
N GLN A 240 15.37 -8.94 -4.53
CA GLN A 240 15.44 -8.35 -5.88
C GLN A 240 15.42 -6.83 -5.83
N LEU A 241 14.70 -6.25 -4.88
CA LEU A 241 14.53 -4.80 -4.73
C LEU A 241 15.73 -4.13 -4.06
N LEU A 242 16.72 -4.88 -3.55
CA LEU A 242 17.98 -4.32 -3.05
C LEU A 242 18.82 -3.66 -4.17
N ASN A 243 18.46 -3.92 -5.43
CA ASN A 243 19.07 -3.29 -6.60
C ASN A 243 18.08 -2.44 -7.41
N ASP A 244 16.95 -2.05 -6.81
CA ASP A 244 16.00 -1.12 -7.43
C ASP A 244 16.69 0.20 -7.84
N GLU A 245 16.13 0.90 -8.82
CA GLU A 245 16.59 2.22 -9.26
C GLU A 245 16.40 3.27 -8.16
N TYR A 246 15.32 3.17 -7.40
CA TYR A 246 14.95 4.11 -6.35
C TYR A 246 15.56 3.74 -4.99
N SER A 247 16.30 4.68 -4.39
CA SER A 247 16.92 4.48 -3.07
C SER A 247 15.89 4.22 -1.96
N ALA A 248 14.72 4.86 -2.03
CA ALA A 248 13.65 4.63 -1.07
C ALA A 248 13.15 3.18 -1.13
N THR A 249 12.91 2.64 -2.34
CA THR A 249 12.50 1.24 -2.51
C THR A 249 13.56 0.28 -1.97
N ARG A 250 14.85 0.57 -2.23
CA ARG A 250 15.98 -0.19 -1.68
C ARG A 250 16.04 -0.17 -0.14
N PHE A 251 15.79 1.00 0.47
CA PHE A 251 15.75 1.17 1.92
C PHE A 251 14.59 0.38 2.55
N VAL A 252 13.38 0.58 2.06
CA VAL A 252 12.17 -0.08 2.56
C VAL A 252 12.28 -1.59 2.43
N SER A 253 12.84 -2.08 1.32
CA SER A 253 13.02 -3.53 1.11
C SER A 253 14.04 -4.12 2.09
N ALA A 254 15.15 -3.42 2.35
CA ALA A 254 16.12 -3.86 3.35
C ALA A 254 15.53 -3.85 4.76
N TYR A 255 14.74 -2.84 5.10
CA TYR A 255 14.00 -2.79 6.36
C TYR A 255 12.99 -3.94 6.47
N ALA A 256 12.21 -4.20 5.41
CA ALA A 256 11.25 -5.30 5.39
C ALA A 256 11.93 -6.66 5.59
N ILE A 257 13.09 -6.89 4.96
CA ILE A 257 13.89 -8.09 5.17
C ILE A 257 14.38 -8.20 6.62
N SER A 258 14.76 -7.08 7.27
CA SER A 258 15.21 -7.12 8.67
C SER A 258 14.09 -7.48 9.66
N GLN A 259 12.82 -7.29 9.26
CA GLN A 259 11.65 -7.74 10.04
C GLN A 259 11.37 -9.24 9.89
N LEU A 260 11.95 -9.90 8.89
CA LEU A 260 11.79 -11.33 8.72
C LEU A 260 12.65 -12.05 9.76
N ASP A 261 12.03 -12.82 10.67
CA ASP A 261 12.71 -13.71 11.62
C ASP A 261 13.28 -14.94 10.90
N ILE A 262 14.15 -14.68 9.91
CA ILE A 262 14.64 -15.65 8.95
C ILE A 262 16.15 -15.49 8.90
N ILE A 263 16.85 -16.41 9.59
CA ILE A 263 18.32 -16.46 9.74
C ILE A 263 18.85 -15.14 10.33
N GLY A 264 19.15 -15.14 11.64
CA GLY A 264 19.66 -14.00 12.42
C GLY A 264 20.30 -12.89 11.57
N SER A 265 19.56 -11.78 11.43
CA SER A 265 19.79 -10.62 10.57
C SER A 265 20.92 -10.81 9.53
N ILE A 266 20.62 -11.47 8.41
CA ILE A 266 21.53 -11.51 7.25
C ILE A 266 21.88 -10.08 6.78
N LEU A 267 20.99 -9.12 7.03
CA LEU A 267 21.18 -7.69 6.79
C LEU A 267 21.47 -6.96 8.12
N ASP A 268 22.71 -6.59 8.32
CA ASP A 268 23.08 -5.45 9.18
C ASP A 268 23.71 -4.36 8.28
N ASP A 269 23.85 -3.14 8.81
CA ASP A 269 24.40 -2.00 8.05
C ASP A 269 25.84 -2.25 7.55
N SER A 270 26.57 -3.20 8.15
CA SER A 270 27.91 -3.58 7.69
C SER A 270 27.88 -4.45 6.43
N LYS A 271 26.75 -5.12 6.15
CA LYS A 271 26.56 -6.05 5.03
C LYS A 271 25.79 -5.46 3.86
N TYR A 272 24.92 -4.49 4.09
CA TYR A 272 24.18 -3.81 3.03
C TYR A 272 23.88 -2.35 3.38
N HIS A 273 24.11 -1.47 2.41
CA HIS A 273 23.74 -0.07 2.51
C HIS A 273 23.02 0.38 1.24
N PHE A 274 21.81 0.93 1.38
CA PHE A 274 20.91 1.19 0.25
C PHE A 274 21.41 2.27 -0.72
N ILE A 275 22.37 3.11 -0.34
CA ILE A 275 23.05 4.05 -1.25
C ILE A 275 24.47 3.61 -1.66
N ALA A 276 24.92 2.42 -1.27
CA ALA A 276 26.22 1.90 -1.71
C ALA A 276 26.27 1.73 -3.25
N PRO A 277 27.46 1.71 -3.88
CA PRO A 277 27.60 1.43 -5.30
C PRO A 277 26.88 0.15 -5.74
N ALA A 278 26.35 0.13 -6.96
CA ALA A 278 25.57 -1.00 -7.48
C ALA A 278 26.34 -2.34 -7.46
N THR A 279 27.66 -2.31 -7.63
CA THR A 279 28.54 -3.50 -7.49
C THR A 279 28.43 -4.13 -6.11
N ASN A 280 28.48 -3.31 -5.05
CA ASN A 280 28.41 -3.77 -3.66
C ASN A 280 27.01 -4.33 -3.36
N ARG A 281 25.95 -3.61 -3.79
CA ARG A 281 24.56 -4.05 -3.58
C ARG A 281 24.25 -5.36 -4.31
N ARG A 282 24.76 -5.56 -5.53
CA ARG A 282 24.66 -6.85 -6.25
C ARG A 282 25.41 -7.98 -5.52
N GLY A 283 26.57 -7.69 -4.95
CA GLY A 283 27.29 -8.63 -4.09
C GLY A 283 26.47 -9.07 -2.89
N SER A 284 25.86 -8.12 -2.16
CA SER A 284 24.99 -8.43 -1.02
C SER A 284 23.75 -9.23 -1.44
N GLN A 285 23.09 -8.87 -2.55
CA GLN A 285 21.96 -9.62 -3.08
C GLN A 285 22.34 -11.09 -3.36
N GLN A 286 23.45 -11.32 -4.08
CA GLN A 286 23.89 -12.67 -4.42
C GLN A 286 24.20 -13.49 -3.15
N PHE A 287 24.85 -12.88 -2.16
CA PHE A 287 25.12 -13.52 -0.88
C PHE A 287 23.83 -13.97 -0.19
N ILE A 288 22.82 -13.10 -0.10
CA ILE A 288 21.54 -13.41 0.55
C ILE A 288 20.80 -14.53 -0.19
N VAL A 289 20.75 -14.48 -1.52
CA VAL A 289 20.12 -15.54 -2.33
C VAL A 289 20.78 -16.89 -2.08
N ASN A 290 22.12 -16.95 -2.06
CA ASN A 290 22.85 -18.18 -1.77
C ASN A 290 22.53 -18.71 -0.37
N GLN A 291 22.51 -17.84 0.65
CA GLN A 291 22.17 -18.23 2.02
C GLN A 291 20.74 -18.77 2.13
N TRP A 292 19.78 -18.14 1.47
CA TRP A 292 18.40 -18.63 1.42
C TRP A 292 18.32 -20.00 0.72
N GLN A 293 19.00 -20.16 -0.42
CA GLN A 293 18.98 -21.41 -1.18
C GLN A 293 19.60 -22.57 -0.39
N GLU A 294 20.72 -22.35 0.28
CA GLU A 294 21.41 -23.37 1.08
C GLU A 294 20.63 -23.78 2.33
N LYS A 295 19.99 -22.82 3.02
CA LYS A 295 19.47 -23.03 4.38
C LYS A 295 17.95 -23.20 4.47
N LEU A 296 17.19 -22.63 3.53
CA LEU A 296 15.74 -22.45 3.69
C LEU A 296 14.90 -22.97 2.54
N SER A 297 15.41 -22.94 1.30
CA SER A 297 14.62 -23.30 0.10
C SER A 297 13.89 -24.64 0.25
N ARG A 298 14.58 -25.67 0.75
CA ARG A 298 14.04 -27.04 0.94
C ARG A 298 12.95 -27.15 2.01
N GLN A 299 12.79 -26.14 2.87
CA GLN A 299 11.78 -26.13 3.94
C GLN A 299 10.48 -25.44 3.50
N ILE A 300 10.50 -24.76 2.35
CA ILE A 300 9.36 -24.01 1.85
C ILE A 300 8.45 -24.94 1.06
N LYS A 301 7.15 -24.88 1.37
CA LYS A 301 6.16 -25.68 0.66
C LYS A 301 6.02 -25.17 -0.77
N PRO A 302 5.91 -26.07 -1.77
CA PRO A 302 5.57 -25.70 -3.13
C PRO A 302 4.31 -24.86 -3.17
N ASN A 303 4.36 -23.78 -3.97
CA ASN A 303 3.20 -22.95 -4.25
C ASN A 303 3.49 -22.15 -5.54
N PRO A 304 2.86 -22.50 -6.67
CA PRO A 304 3.11 -21.83 -7.95
C PRO A 304 2.72 -20.34 -7.92
N GLN A 305 1.69 -19.96 -7.15
CA GLN A 305 1.27 -18.56 -7.01
C GLN A 305 2.33 -17.71 -6.30
N LEU A 306 3.20 -18.35 -5.52
CA LEU A 306 4.33 -17.73 -4.81
C LEU A 306 5.67 -17.89 -5.55
N LEU A 307 5.63 -18.37 -6.79
CA LEU A 307 6.81 -18.70 -7.60
C LEU A 307 7.69 -19.78 -6.95
N ILE A 308 7.13 -20.70 -6.16
CA ILE A 308 7.86 -21.80 -5.55
C ILE A 308 7.55 -23.11 -6.29
N ASN A 309 8.58 -23.71 -6.87
CA ASN A 309 8.55 -25.01 -7.54
C ASN A 309 8.26 -26.16 -6.57
N GLU A 310 7.97 -27.34 -7.14
CA GLU A 310 7.80 -28.60 -6.40
C GLU A 310 9.04 -28.99 -5.57
N ASP A 311 10.24 -28.57 -6.01
CA ASP A 311 11.49 -28.81 -5.30
C ASP A 311 11.85 -27.73 -4.26
N GLY A 312 10.96 -26.75 -4.04
CA GLY A 312 11.15 -25.62 -3.11
C GLY A 312 12.01 -24.48 -3.67
N THR A 313 12.49 -24.59 -4.91
CA THR A 313 13.25 -23.51 -5.58
C THR A 313 12.33 -22.44 -6.17
N ILE A 314 12.90 -21.29 -6.53
CA ILE A 314 12.16 -20.21 -7.19
C ILE A 314 11.98 -20.51 -8.68
N ARG A 315 10.77 -20.27 -9.20
CA ARG A 315 10.46 -20.21 -10.64
C ARG A 315 11.15 -19.03 -11.29
N THR A 316 12.40 -19.27 -11.69
CA THR A 316 13.32 -18.25 -12.18
C THR A 316 12.85 -17.64 -13.51
N ASP A 317 12.22 -18.44 -14.37
CA ASP A 317 11.63 -18.01 -15.64
C ASP A 317 10.52 -16.96 -15.42
N VAL A 318 9.57 -17.24 -14.54
CA VAL A 318 8.48 -16.30 -14.21
C VAL A 318 9.02 -15.07 -13.46
N LEU A 319 9.95 -15.27 -12.53
CA LEU A 319 10.63 -14.17 -11.83
C LEU A 319 11.31 -13.21 -12.82
N GLN A 320 12.06 -13.74 -13.78
CA GLN A 320 12.74 -12.93 -14.79
C GLN A 320 11.74 -12.20 -15.69
N LEU A 321 10.65 -12.86 -16.09
CA LEU A 321 9.59 -12.22 -16.88
C LEU A 321 8.97 -11.02 -16.15
N LEU A 322 8.62 -11.17 -14.87
CA LEU A 322 8.06 -10.07 -14.06
C LEU A 322 9.05 -8.89 -13.93
N LEU A 323 10.33 -9.18 -13.69
CA LEU A 323 11.38 -8.16 -13.60
C LEU A 323 11.62 -7.43 -14.93
N GLN A 324 11.57 -8.15 -16.06
CA GLN A 324 11.70 -7.55 -17.39
C GLN A 324 10.53 -6.64 -17.72
N ASN A 325 9.32 -6.99 -17.28
CA ASN A 325 8.11 -6.20 -17.48
C ASN A 325 7.92 -5.09 -16.44
N GLN A 326 8.93 -4.81 -15.62
CA GLN A 326 8.83 -3.80 -14.57
C GLN A 326 8.45 -2.43 -15.12
N ASN A 327 7.38 -1.86 -14.60
CA ASN A 327 6.87 -0.56 -14.94
C ASN A 327 7.89 0.53 -14.54
N LYS A 328 8.39 1.25 -15.54
CA LYS A 328 9.38 2.34 -15.42
C LYS A 328 8.76 3.72 -15.33
N ARG A 329 7.46 3.79 -15.06
CA ARG A 329 6.78 5.05 -14.75
C ARG A 329 7.53 5.80 -13.65
N ARG A 330 7.87 7.06 -13.93
CA ARG A 330 8.61 7.89 -12.99
C ARG A 330 7.73 8.30 -11.81
N MET A 331 8.34 8.27 -10.63
CA MET A 331 7.78 8.89 -9.43
C MET A 331 8.14 10.37 -9.39
N ILE A 332 7.15 11.25 -9.51
CA ILE A 332 7.32 12.70 -9.34
C ILE A 332 6.74 13.11 -7.99
N MET A 333 7.59 13.60 -7.09
CA MET A 333 7.21 14.05 -5.74
C MET A 333 7.25 15.58 -5.58
N SER A 334 7.25 16.33 -6.68
CA SER A 334 7.23 17.80 -6.61
C SER A 334 5.88 18.31 -6.10
N GLU A 335 5.91 19.30 -5.22
CA GLU A 335 4.72 20.05 -4.78
C GLU A 335 4.09 20.91 -5.88
#